data_AF-A0A7V5STK6-F1
#
_entry.id   AF-A0A7V5STK6-F1
#
_cell.length_a   1.000
_cell.length_b   1.000
_cell.length_c   1.000
_cell.angle_alpha   90.00
_cell.angle_beta   90.00
_cell.angle_gamma   90.00
#
_symmetry.space_group_name_H-M   'P 1'
#
loop_
_entity.id
_entity.type
_entity.pdbx_description
1 polymer ?
#
loop_
_entity_poly.entity_id
_entity_poly.type
_entity_poly.pdbx_seq_one_letter_code
_entity_poly.pdbx_strand_id
1 'polypeptide(L)' 'MINKKNLKNLQKALFGEIFFDKATRSIYATDASAYREIPLAVAYPKDKNDILKLIEFARENN' A
#
# COMPACT_ATOMS: atom_id res chain seq x y z
N MET A 1 -11.69 -6.54 -7.40
CA MET A 1 -11.37 -5.10 -7.31
C MET A 1 -11.06 -4.73 -5.86
N ILE A 2 -9.86 -4.21 -5.62
CA ILE A 2 -9.45 -3.73 -4.29
C ILE A 2 -10.27 -2.48 -3.92
N ASN A 3 -10.82 -2.46 -2.71
CA ASN A 3 -11.55 -1.31 -2.17
C ASN A 3 -10.96 -0.85 -0.82
N LYS A 4 -11.49 0.25 -0.30
CA LYS A 4 -11.01 0.86 0.96
C LYS A 4 -11.15 -0.07 2.17
N LYS A 5 -12.13 -0.98 2.19
CA LYS A 5 -12.32 -1.95 3.27
C LYS A 5 -11.21 -3.00 3.25
N ASN A 6 -10.84 -3.52 2.08
CA ASN A 6 -9.75 -4.49 1.92
C ASN A 6 -8.43 -3.91 2.45
N LEU A 7 -8.10 -2.68 2.07
CA LEU A 7 -6.88 -2.00 2.51
C LEU A 7 -6.88 -1.67 4.01
N LYS A 8 -8.03 -1.29 4.59
CA LYS A 8 -8.14 -1.10 6.05
C LYS A 8 -7.98 -2.40 6.83
N ASN A 9 -8.47 -3.52 6.30
CA ASN A 9 -8.24 -4.82 6.93
C ASN A 9 -6.77 -5.22 6.85
N LEU A 10 -6.13 -5.00 5.71
CA LEU A 10 -4.69 -5.21 5.55
C LEU A 10 -3.89 -4.36 6.55
N GLN A 11 -4.24 -3.08 6.74
CA GLN A 11 -3.58 -2.22 7.72
C GLN A 11 -3.63 -2.79 9.15
N LYS A 12 -4.75 -3.41 9.55
CA LYS A 12 -4.88 -4.06 10.87
C LYS A 12 -4.04 -5.32 11.02
N ALA A 13 -3.69 -5.97 9.90
CA ALA A 13 -2.92 -7.19 9.88
C ALA A 13 -1.40 -6.93 9.86
N LEU A 14 -0.96 -5.73 9.49
CA LEU A 14 0.44 -5.34 9.47
C LEU A 14 0.89 -4.76 10.81
N PHE A 15 2.18 -4.94 11.14
CA PHE A 15 2.82 -4.23 12.24
C PHE A 15 3.29 -2.82 11.83
N GLY A 16 3.58 -2.64 10.55
CA GLY A 16 3.86 -1.36 9.92
C GLY A 16 2.60 -0.53 9.62
N GLU A 17 2.77 0.47 8.77
CA GLU A 17 1.74 1.47 8.53
C GLU A 17 1.24 1.46 7.08
N ILE A 18 -0.01 1.86 6.88
CA ILE A 18 -0.57 2.14 5.55
C ILE A 18 -1.11 3.56 5.54
N PHE A 19 -0.56 4.38 4.64
CA PHE A 19 -0.92 5.78 4.44
C PHE A 19 -1.93 5.93 3.32
N PHE A 20 -2.99 6.68 3.60
CA PHE A 20 -4.07 7.01 2.65
C PHE A 20 -4.15 8.51 2.36
N ASP A 21 -3.36 9.32 3.05
CA ASP A 21 -3.39 10.77 2.92
C ASP A 21 -2.85 11.22 1.55
N LYS A 22 -3.16 12.45 1.15
CA LYS A 22 -2.80 12.97 -0.16
C LYS A 22 -1.30 13.27 -0.27
N ALA A 23 -0.68 13.72 0.81
CA ALA A 23 0.72 14.15 0.79
C ALA A 23 1.62 12.94 0.53
N THR A 24 1.50 11.90 1.36
CA THR A 24 2.29 10.66 1.21
C THR A 24 2.09 10.02 -0.15
N ARG A 25 0.85 9.86 -0.60
CA ARG A 25 0.56 9.26 -1.92
C ARG A 25 1.10 10.08 -3.08
N SER A 26 1.18 11.40 -2.94
CA SER A 26 1.76 12.27 -3.99
C SER A 26 3.27 12.09 -4.11
N ILE A 27 3.98 11.86 -2.99
CA ILE A 27 5.43 11.61 -2.98
C ILE A 27 5.76 10.33 -3.75
N TYR A 28 4.96 9.27 -3.55
CA TYR A 28 5.14 7.97 -4.19
C TYR A 28 4.41 7.81 -5.53
N ALA A 29 3.92 8.90 -6.13
CA ALA A 29 3.19 8.83 -7.39
C ALA A 29 4.08 8.85 -8.64
N THR A 30 5.40 9.02 -8.49
CA THR A 30 6.35 9.16 -9.60
C THR A 30 7.62 8.35 -9.33
N ASP A 31 8.24 7.85 -10.38
CA ASP A 31 9.46 7.03 -10.39
C ASP A 31 10.67 7.83 -10.90
N ALA A 32 10.72 9.13 -10.60
CA ALA A 32 11.70 10.11 -11.10
C ALA A 32 11.64 10.36 -12.62
N SER A 33 10.60 9.89 -13.29
CA SER A 33 10.27 10.23 -14.67
C SER A 33 9.18 11.32 -14.74
N ALA A 34 8.78 11.70 -15.96
CA ALA A 34 7.64 12.60 -16.18
C ALA A 34 6.28 11.93 -15.93
N TYR A 35 6.24 10.59 -15.77
CA TYR A 35 5.01 9.85 -15.55
C TYR A 35 4.57 9.92 -14.08
N ARG A 36 3.25 9.97 -13.88
CA ARG A 36 2.64 10.03 -12.57
C ARG A 36 1.40 9.15 -12.48
N GLU A 37 1.40 8.22 -11.54
CA GLU A 37 0.24 7.41 -11.16
C GLU A 37 0.00 7.53 -9.65
N ILE A 38 -1.19 7.99 -9.24
CA ILE A 38 -1.48 8.16 -7.81
C ILE A 38 -1.87 6.80 -7.22
N PRO A 39 -1.09 6.25 -6.27
CA PRO A 39 -1.43 4.97 -5.66
C PRO A 39 -2.70 5.05 -4.82
N LEU A 40 -3.37 3.92 -4.59
CA LEU A 40 -4.52 3.83 -3.68
C LEU A 40 -4.10 4.10 -2.23
N ALA A 41 -2.95 3.57 -1.83
CA ALA A 41 -2.32 3.73 -0.51
C ALA A 41 -0.82 3.44 -0.60
N VAL A 42 -0.04 3.81 0.42
CA VAL A 42 1.39 3.52 0.54
C VAL A 42 1.61 2.71 1.82
N ALA A 43 2.27 1.55 1.72
CA ALA A 43 2.55 0.68 2.87
C ALA A 43 4.03 0.80 3.27
N TYR A 44 4.28 1.05 4.56
CA TYR A 44 5.61 1.00 5.18
C TYR A 44 5.67 -0.25 6.08
N PRO A 45 6.15 -1.39 5.56
CA PRO A 45 6.25 -2.62 6.35
C PRO A 45 7.30 -2.45 7.45
N LYS A 46 7.01 -2.97 8.65
CA LYS A 46 7.95 -2.90 9.78
C LYS A 46 8.93 -4.06 9.81
N ASP A 47 8.52 -5.22 9.31
CA ASP A 47 9.31 -6.44 9.33
C ASP A 47 9.08 -7.33 8.09
N LYS A 48 9.76 -8.48 8.05
CA LYS A 48 9.65 -9.45 6.96
C LYS A 48 8.23 -10.05 6.86
N ASN A 49 7.52 -10.20 7.98
CA ASN A 49 6.18 -10.79 7.98
C ASN A 49 5.17 -9.85 7.31
N ASP A 50 5.34 -8.54 7.47
CA ASP A 50 4.53 -7.55 6.77
C ASP A 50 4.69 -7.66 5.25
N ILE A 51 5.92 -7.85 4.76
CA ILE A 51 6.18 -8.05 3.32
C ILE A 51 5.49 -9.32 2.82
N LEU A 52 5.55 -10.43 3.57
CA LEU A 52 4.87 -11.67 3.21
C LEU A 52 3.35 -11.48 3.10
N LYS A 53 2.73 -10.78 4.06
CA LYS A 53 1.30 -10.46 4.05
C LYS A 53 0.92 -9.55 2.87
N LEU A 54 1.76 -8.57 2.53
CA LEU A 54 1.53 -7.69 1.37
C LEU A 54 1.54 -8.48 0.06
N ILE A 55 2.47 -9.43 -0.10
CA ILE A 55 2.55 -10.31 -1.28
C ILE A 55 1.34 -11.23 -1.36
N GLU A 56 0.93 -11.83 -0.24
CA GLU A 56 -0.26 -12.68 -0.17
C GLU A 56 -1.53 -11.89 -0.53
N PHE A 57 -1.71 -10.71 0.05
CA PHE A 57 -2.83 -9.82 -0.28
C PHE A 57 -2.90 -9.49 -1.78
N ALA A 58 -1.76 -9.20 -2.41
CA ALA A 58 -1.70 -8.92 -3.84
C ALA A 58 -2.11 -10.15 -4.68
N ARG A 59 -1.69 -11.36 -4.27
CA ARG A 59 -2.08 -12.61 -4.94
C ARG A 59 -3.59 -12.86 -4.87
N GLU A 60 -4.21 -12.58 -3.74
CA GLU A 60 -5.65 -12.82 -3.52
C GLU A 60 -6.57 -11.80 -4.23
N ASN A 61 -6.05 -10.63 -4.59
CA ASN A 61 -6.86 -9.51 -5.09
C ASN A 61 -6.48 -9.05 -6.52
N ASN A 62 -5.76 -9.88 -7.27
CA ASN A 62 -5.45 -9.68 -8.69
C ASN A 62 -6.69 -9.91 -9.58
#